data_AF-A0A2D8S2U9-F1
#
_entry.id   AF-A0A2D8S2U9-F1
#
_cell.length_a   1.000
_cell.length_b   1.000
_cell.length_c   1.000
_cell.angle_alpha   90.00
_cell.angle_beta   90.00
_cell.angle_gamma   90.00
#
_symmetry.space_group_name_H-M   'P 1'
#
loop_
_entity.id
_entity.type
_entity.pdbx_description
1 polymer ?
#
loop_
_entity_poly.entity_id
_entity_poly.type
_entity_poly.pdbx_seq_one_letter_code
_entity_poly.pdbx_strand_id
1 'polypeptide(L)'
;DNETEAEFLDRIAKNLEDLIIKEGSDSFSAMIAEPLIGAGGVLIPPEGYFPKIQSILDKYDIHLIDDEVICGFGRTGNCWGYETFSMRPSSMTIAKALSSGYMPISAVIVSEEIFEPIKHASDDVGVFAHGYTYSGHPVSCAVALKTLEIYERINLFSHVSHVAKSFQDRVKKLSSFDHVGEARGVGLVAGIELVKNKETKENFEPYGRIGMLLAETCQKNGLIVRAIGDVIAICPPLVITEDQIHELFDILESSIEEVSKKI
;
A
#
# COMPACT_ATOMS: atom_id res chain seq x y z
N ASP A 1 25.70 -4.81 -2.61
CA ASP A 1 25.60 -3.76 -1.58
C ASP A 1 25.98 -2.34 -2.03
N ASN A 2 26.37 -2.10 -3.29
CA ASN A 2 26.59 -0.74 -3.83
C ASN A 2 25.77 -0.45 -5.10
N GLU A 3 24.61 -1.10 -5.24
CA GLU A 3 23.71 -0.88 -6.36
C GLU A 3 22.92 0.42 -6.12
N THR A 4 22.88 1.31 -7.11
CA THR A 4 21.97 2.47 -7.12
C THR A 4 20.53 2.01 -7.25
N GLU A 5 19.56 2.84 -6.87
CA GLU A 5 18.14 2.51 -7.03
C GLU A 5 17.75 2.21 -8.49
N ALA A 6 18.36 2.92 -9.45
CA ALA A 6 18.18 2.67 -10.87
C ALA A 6 18.74 1.32 -11.31
N GLU A 7 19.94 0.93 -10.87
CA GLU A 7 20.50 -0.39 -11.15
C GLU A 7 19.66 -1.50 -10.51
N PHE A 8 19.14 -1.27 -9.30
CA PHE A 8 18.22 -2.19 -8.62
C PHE A 8 16.95 -2.42 -9.44
N LEU A 9 16.36 -1.33 -9.92
CA LEU A 9 15.21 -1.39 -10.81
C LEU A 9 15.54 -2.16 -12.11
N ASP A 10 16.69 -1.91 -12.72
CA ASP A 10 17.14 -2.62 -13.92
C ASP A 10 17.24 -4.12 -13.67
N ARG A 11 17.83 -4.52 -12.54
CA ARG A 11 18.01 -5.92 -12.17
C ARG A 11 16.68 -6.63 -11.91
N ILE A 12 15.76 -6.03 -11.14
CA ILE A 12 14.47 -6.68 -10.86
C ILE A 12 13.56 -6.73 -12.08
N ALA A 13 13.62 -5.73 -12.96
CA ALA A 13 12.93 -5.75 -14.25
C ALA A 13 13.49 -6.86 -15.15
N LYS A 14 14.82 -7.00 -15.22
CA LYS A 14 15.46 -8.09 -15.95
C LYS A 14 15.08 -9.47 -15.40
N ASN A 15 15.01 -9.62 -14.07
CA ASN A 15 14.59 -10.88 -13.45
C ASN A 15 13.17 -11.30 -13.87
N LEU A 16 12.25 -10.34 -13.99
CA LEU A 16 10.89 -10.59 -14.50
C LEU A 16 10.93 -11.05 -15.96
N GLU A 17 11.65 -10.33 -16.82
CA GLU A 17 11.75 -10.69 -18.24
C GLU A 17 12.42 -12.06 -18.45
N ASP A 18 13.51 -12.34 -17.73
CA ASP A 18 14.19 -13.64 -17.75
C ASP A 18 13.26 -14.78 -17.32
N LEU A 19 12.40 -14.54 -16.31
CA LEU A 19 11.40 -15.51 -15.88
C LEU A 19 10.36 -15.78 -16.98
N ILE A 20 9.85 -14.73 -17.61
CA ILE A 20 8.88 -14.85 -18.71
C ILE A 20 9.50 -15.63 -19.88
N ILE A 21 10.74 -15.32 -20.26
CA ILE A 21 11.45 -16.03 -21.33
C ILE A 21 11.68 -17.50 -20.97
N LYS A 22 12.07 -17.77 -19.72
CA LYS A 22 12.38 -19.12 -19.25
C LYS A 22 11.16 -20.04 -19.24
N GLU A 23 10.01 -19.54 -18.80
CA GLU A 23 8.77 -20.33 -18.69
C GLU A 23 7.89 -20.25 -19.95
N GLY A 24 8.19 -19.32 -20.86
CA GLY A 24 7.38 -19.00 -22.05
C GLY A 24 6.23 -18.05 -21.72
N SER A 25 6.02 -17.02 -22.54
CA SER A 25 5.00 -15.98 -22.32
C SER A 25 3.58 -16.55 -22.23
N ASP A 26 3.27 -17.56 -23.04
CA ASP A 26 1.94 -18.21 -23.10
C ASP A 26 1.56 -18.90 -21.78
N SER A 27 2.52 -19.07 -20.87
CA SER A 27 2.30 -19.62 -19.52
C SER A 27 1.80 -18.58 -18.51
N PHE A 28 1.77 -17.29 -18.87
CA PHE A 28 1.37 -16.19 -17.99
C PHE A 28 0.10 -15.50 -18.49
N SER A 29 -0.84 -15.22 -17.60
CA SER A 29 -2.04 -14.43 -17.92
C SER A 29 -1.99 -13.02 -17.34
N ALA A 30 -1.47 -12.87 -16.12
CA ALA A 30 -1.40 -11.59 -15.45
C ALA A 30 -0.30 -11.54 -14.38
N MET A 31 0.18 -10.34 -14.10
CA MET A 31 0.90 -9.98 -12.88
C MET A 31 -0.05 -9.21 -11.96
N ILE A 32 0.00 -9.49 -10.65
CA ILE A 32 -0.72 -8.72 -9.62
C ILE A 32 0.28 -7.93 -8.77
N ALA A 33 -0.05 -6.68 -8.45
CA ALA A 33 0.76 -5.85 -7.58
C ALA A 33 -0.09 -4.86 -6.78
N GLU A 34 0.27 -4.62 -5.52
CA GLU A 34 -0.17 -3.41 -4.80
C GLU A 34 0.67 -2.21 -5.30
N PRO A 35 0.10 -0.99 -5.46
CA PRO A 35 0.89 0.20 -5.83
C PRO A 35 2.02 0.51 -4.83
N LEU A 36 1.78 0.22 -3.55
CA LEU A 36 2.81 0.06 -2.53
C LEU A 36 2.40 -1.11 -1.65
N ILE A 37 3.35 -1.92 -1.20
CA ILE A 37 3.05 -3.10 -0.39
C ILE A 37 2.72 -2.65 1.03
N GLY A 38 1.45 -2.69 1.42
CA GLY A 38 1.04 -2.16 2.72
C GLY A 38 1.38 -3.12 3.87
N ALA A 39 0.81 -4.32 3.86
CA ALA A 39 0.95 -5.28 4.97
C ALA A 39 2.33 -5.95 5.05
N GLY A 40 3.15 -5.84 4.01
CA GLY A 40 4.54 -6.30 3.99
C GLY A 40 5.54 -5.32 4.62
N GLY A 41 5.07 -4.20 5.20
CA GLY A 41 5.94 -3.22 5.86
C GLY A 41 6.00 -1.86 5.14
N VAL A 42 4.95 -1.46 4.42
CA VAL A 42 4.88 -0.19 3.68
C VAL A 42 6.09 -0.04 2.75
N LEU A 43 6.23 -0.97 1.81
CA LEU A 43 7.33 -0.97 0.84
C LEU A 43 6.92 -0.13 -0.37
N ILE A 44 7.67 0.94 -0.62
CA ILE A 44 7.47 1.82 -1.75
C ILE A 44 8.31 1.27 -2.90
N PRO A 45 7.72 1.08 -4.10
CA PRO A 45 8.50 0.66 -5.25
C PRO A 45 9.50 1.75 -5.65
N PRO A 46 10.65 1.38 -6.26
CA PRO A 46 11.57 2.36 -6.82
C PRO A 46 10.90 3.31 -7.80
N GLU A 47 11.42 4.54 -7.90
CA GLU A 47 10.95 5.50 -8.89
C GLU A 47 11.00 4.88 -10.31
N GLY A 48 9.91 5.00 -11.06
CA GLY A 48 9.81 4.43 -12.42
C GLY A 48 9.59 2.92 -12.49
N TYR A 49 9.41 2.22 -11.36
CA TYR A 49 9.18 0.77 -11.32
C TYR A 49 8.04 0.31 -12.23
N PHE A 50 6.82 0.81 -12.01
CA PHE A 50 5.68 0.33 -12.78
C PHE A 50 5.72 0.70 -14.26
N PRO A 51 6.11 1.91 -14.69
CA PRO A 51 6.32 2.18 -16.11
C PRO A 51 7.27 1.16 -16.77
N LYS A 52 8.36 0.80 -16.08
CA LYS A 52 9.33 -0.18 -16.59
C LYS A 52 8.79 -1.59 -16.64
N ILE A 53 8.15 -2.05 -15.56
CA ILE A 53 7.55 -3.39 -15.48
C ILE A 53 6.44 -3.54 -16.54
N GLN A 54 5.57 -2.55 -16.69
CA GLN A 54 4.48 -2.61 -17.66
C GLN A 54 5.00 -2.65 -19.10
N SER A 55 6.11 -1.97 -19.42
CA SER A 55 6.71 -2.11 -20.76
C SER A 55 7.15 -3.55 -21.07
N ILE A 56 7.52 -4.33 -20.04
CA ILE A 56 7.86 -5.75 -20.19
C ILE A 56 6.57 -6.56 -20.32
N LEU A 57 5.59 -6.33 -19.45
CA LEU A 57 4.30 -7.04 -19.51
C LEU A 57 3.60 -6.85 -20.86
N ASP A 58 3.56 -5.61 -21.37
CA ASP A 58 3.00 -5.24 -22.68
C ASP A 58 3.69 -5.98 -23.84
N LYS A 59 5.01 -6.21 -23.75
CA LYS A 59 5.78 -6.94 -24.78
C LYS A 59 5.35 -8.40 -24.91
N TYR A 60 4.83 -8.98 -23.83
CA TYR A 60 4.49 -10.40 -23.74
C TYR A 60 2.98 -10.64 -23.59
N ASP A 61 2.14 -9.62 -23.78
CA ASP A 61 0.67 -9.69 -23.65
C ASP A 61 0.19 -10.20 -22.28
N ILE A 62 0.86 -9.72 -21.21
CA ILE A 62 0.54 -10.09 -19.83
C ILE A 62 -0.21 -8.94 -19.16
N HIS A 63 -1.40 -9.20 -18.62
CA HIS A 63 -2.18 -8.15 -17.96
C HIS A 63 -1.60 -7.72 -16.61
N LEU A 64 -1.84 -6.48 -16.22
CA LEU A 64 -1.58 -6.00 -14.86
C LEU A 64 -2.88 -5.90 -14.07
N ILE A 65 -2.90 -6.56 -12.89
CA ILE A 65 -3.95 -6.42 -11.88
C ILE A 65 -3.42 -5.53 -10.77
N ASP A 66 -4.14 -4.45 -10.51
CA ASP A 66 -3.83 -3.48 -9.46
C ASP A 66 -4.59 -3.80 -8.16
N ASP A 67 -3.87 -4.12 -7.10
CA ASP A 67 -4.44 -4.34 -5.77
C ASP A 67 -4.53 -3.01 -5.01
N GLU A 68 -5.64 -2.31 -5.20
CA GLU A 68 -5.97 -1.03 -4.57
C GLU A 68 -6.64 -1.19 -3.21
N VAL A 69 -6.60 -2.39 -2.60
CA VAL A 69 -7.32 -2.64 -1.36
C VAL A 69 -6.83 -1.69 -0.25
N ILE A 70 -5.55 -1.33 -0.20
CA ILE A 70 -5.00 -0.34 0.76
C ILE A 70 -4.89 1.05 0.15
N CYS A 71 -4.42 1.12 -1.09
CA CYS A 71 -4.00 2.37 -1.75
C CYS A 71 -5.18 3.20 -2.26
N GLY A 72 -6.28 2.54 -2.61
CA GLY A 72 -7.46 3.17 -3.17
C GLY A 72 -8.16 4.07 -2.17
N PHE A 73 -8.94 5.00 -2.71
CA PHE A 73 -9.70 6.00 -1.98
C PHE A 73 -8.83 6.96 -1.15
N GLY A 74 -7.74 7.48 -1.72
CA GLY A 74 -7.04 8.65 -1.15
C GLY A 74 -5.77 8.34 -0.36
N ARG A 75 -5.50 7.09 0.02
CA ARG A 75 -4.42 6.76 0.98
C ARG A 75 -3.05 7.29 0.57
N THR A 76 -2.76 7.25 -0.73
CA THR A 76 -1.47 7.63 -1.30
C THR A 76 -1.36 9.13 -1.63
N GLY A 77 -2.42 9.92 -1.39
CA GLY A 77 -2.48 11.34 -1.74
C GLY A 77 -3.25 11.63 -3.02
N ASN A 78 -3.42 10.62 -3.89
CA ASN A 78 -4.35 10.62 -5.02
C ASN A 78 -5.54 9.70 -4.73
N CYS A 79 -6.59 9.77 -5.55
CA CYS A 79 -7.75 8.89 -5.39
C CYS A 79 -7.33 7.41 -5.47
N TRP A 80 -6.44 7.10 -6.42
CA TRP A 80 -5.95 5.75 -6.64
C TRP A 80 -4.42 5.70 -6.55
N GLY A 81 -3.88 4.58 -6.05
CA GLY A 81 -2.45 4.30 -6.09
C GLY A 81 -1.89 4.18 -7.51
N TYR A 82 -2.65 3.67 -8.49
CA TYR A 82 -2.19 3.63 -9.87
C TYR A 82 -1.85 5.02 -10.42
N GLU A 83 -2.56 6.07 -9.96
CA GLU A 83 -2.27 7.47 -10.33
C GLU A 83 -0.95 7.92 -9.70
N THR A 84 -0.75 7.62 -8.42
CA THR A 84 0.48 7.94 -7.68
C THR A 84 1.71 7.29 -8.29
N PHE A 85 1.58 6.07 -8.79
CA PHE A 85 2.72 5.27 -9.26
C PHE A 85 2.74 5.04 -10.78
N SER A 86 1.91 5.76 -11.54
CA SER A 86 1.84 5.70 -13.01
C SER A 86 1.61 4.29 -13.56
N MET A 87 0.70 3.54 -12.92
CA MET A 87 0.22 2.24 -13.40
C MET A 87 -0.93 2.41 -14.41
N ARG A 88 -1.08 1.43 -15.29
CA ARG A 88 -2.10 1.30 -16.35
C ARG A 88 -2.69 -0.12 -16.28
N PRO A 89 -3.41 -0.47 -15.21
CA PRO A 89 -3.91 -1.82 -15.02
C PRO A 89 -5.13 -2.14 -15.91
N SER A 90 -5.32 -3.42 -16.22
CA SER A 90 -6.52 -3.93 -16.92
C SER A 90 -7.62 -4.35 -15.94
N SER A 91 -7.28 -4.50 -14.67
CA SER A 91 -8.19 -4.91 -13.60
C SER A 91 -7.74 -4.32 -12.26
N MET A 92 -8.68 -4.08 -11.35
CA MET A 92 -8.41 -3.52 -10.03
C MET A 92 -9.19 -4.26 -8.94
N THR A 93 -8.52 -4.56 -7.82
CA THR A 93 -9.15 -5.10 -6.62
C THR A 93 -9.36 -4.00 -5.59
N ILE A 94 -10.58 -3.83 -5.09
CA ILE A 94 -10.92 -2.81 -4.08
C ILE A 94 -11.67 -3.42 -2.90
N ALA A 95 -11.40 -2.94 -1.68
CA ALA A 95 -12.16 -3.23 -0.46
C ALA A 95 -11.87 -2.13 0.58
N LYS A 96 -11.71 -2.47 1.87
CA LYS A 96 -11.33 -1.58 2.99
C LYS A 96 -12.03 -0.20 2.96
N ALA A 97 -11.39 0.81 2.39
CA ALA A 97 -11.89 2.18 2.33
C ALA A 97 -13.17 2.30 1.47
N LEU A 98 -13.49 1.33 0.61
CA LEU A 98 -14.76 1.25 -0.13
C LEU A 98 -15.99 1.41 0.80
N SER A 99 -15.93 0.89 2.02
CA SER A 99 -16.97 1.08 3.04
C SER A 99 -16.46 1.77 4.30
N SER A 100 -15.23 2.31 4.29
CA SER A 100 -14.52 2.76 5.50
C SER A 100 -14.54 1.75 6.64
N GLY A 101 -14.61 0.44 6.34
CA GLY A 101 -14.71 -0.63 7.33
C GLY A 101 -16.07 -0.78 8.03
N TYR A 102 -17.11 -0.04 7.64
CA TYR A 102 -18.44 -0.14 8.26
C TYR A 102 -19.17 -1.43 7.91
N MET A 103 -18.97 -1.96 6.71
CA MET A 103 -19.55 -3.22 6.26
C MET A 103 -18.55 -4.00 5.37
N PRO A 104 -18.53 -5.34 5.41
CA PRO A 104 -17.74 -6.14 4.49
C PRO A 104 -18.23 -5.92 3.05
N ILE A 105 -17.32 -5.44 2.20
CA ILE A 105 -17.52 -5.31 0.75
C ILE A 105 -16.15 -5.31 0.07
N SER A 106 -16.10 -5.98 -1.08
CA SER A 106 -15.01 -5.89 -2.03
C SER A 106 -15.60 -5.86 -3.44
N ALA A 107 -14.79 -5.44 -4.40
CA ALA A 107 -15.11 -5.56 -5.81
C ALA A 107 -13.85 -5.83 -6.63
N VAL A 108 -14.04 -6.49 -7.76
CA VAL A 108 -13.07 -6.55 -8.85
C VAL A 108 -13.63 -5.67 -9.96
N ILE A 109 -12.89 -4.64 -10.32
CA ILE A 109 -13.18 -3.77 -11.46
C ILE A 109 -12.41 -4.36 -12.64
N VAL A 110 -13.08 -4.55 -13.76
CA VAL A 110 -12.46 -5.07 -14.99
C VAL A 110 -12.63 -4.05 -16.11
N SER A 111 -11.61 -3.89 -16.95
CA SER A 111 -11.72 -3.11 -18.18
C SER A 111 -12.65 -3.81 -19.18
N GLU A 112 -13.11 -3.06 -20.18
CA GLU A 112 -13.90 -3.61 -21.29
C GLU A 112 -13.13 -4.69 -22.06
N GLU A 113 -11.81 -4.53 -22.20
CA GLU A 113 -10.90 -5.50 -22.80
C GLU A 113 -10.93 -6.87 -22.09
N ILE A 114 -11.01 -6.89 -20.76
CA ILE A 114 -11.14 -8.12 -19.98
C ILE A 114 -12.58 -8.63 -19.98
N PHE A 115 -13.55 -7.73 -19.93
CA PHE A 115 -14.97 -8.07 -19.84
C PHE A 115 -15.51 -8.71 -21.12
N GLU A 116 -15.19 -8.19 -22.30
CA GLU A 116 -15.78 -8.65 -23.57
C GLU A 116 -15.46 -10.12 -23.90
N PRO A 117 -14.23 -10.64 -23.73
CA PRO A 117 -13.94 -12.07 -23.90
C PRO A 117 -14.73 -12.96 -22.93
N ILE A 118 -14.88 -12.53 -21.66
CA ILE A 118 -15.67 -13.27 -20.66
C ILE A 118 -17.13 -13.32 -21.08
N LYS A 119 -17.67 -12.19 -21.55
CA LYS A 119 -19.04 -12.08 -22.05
C LYS A 119 -19.28 -12.97 -23.27
N HIS A 120 -18.42 -12.91 -24.28
CA HIS A 120 -18.54 -13.79 -25.46
C HIS A 120 -18.43 -15.26 -25.09
N ALA A 121 -17.49 -15.65 -24.23
CA ALA A 121 -17.38 -17.02 -23.77
C ALA A 121 -18.63 -17.47 -22.98
N SER A 122 -19.32 -16.54 -22.30
CA SER A 122 -20.57 -16.83 -21.62
C SER A 122 -21.74 -17.09 -22.57
N ASP A 123 -21.70 -16.58 -23.81
CA ASP A 123 -22.69 -16.93 -24.84
C ASP A 123 -22.55 -18.39 -25.28
N ASP A 124 -21.31 -18.90 -25.35
CA ASP A 124 -21.02 -20.29 -25.73
C ASP A 124 -21.27 -21.28 -24.59
N VAL A 125 -20.88 -20.91 -23.36
CA VAL A 125 -20.94 -21.78 -22.17
C VAL A 125 -22.26 -21.61 -21.39
N GLY A 126 -22.99 -20.52 -21.65
CA GLY A 126 -24.32 -20.20 -21.11
C GLY A 126 -24.34 -19.49 -19.75
N VAL A 127 -23.26 -19.56 -18.95
CA VAL A 127 -23.18 -18.90 -17.64
C VAL A 127 -21.75 -18.64 -17.19
N PHE A 128 -21.52 -17.50 -16.52
CA PHE A 128 -20.33 -17.28 -15.73
C PHE A 128 -20.48 -17.97 -14.36
N ALA A 129 -19.98 -19.20 -14.23
CA ALA A 129 -20.16 -20.05 -13.06
C ALA A 129 -19.26 -19.65 -11.87
N HIS A 130 -19.35 -18.40 -11.42
CA HIS A 130 -18.62 -17.86 -10.27
C HIS A 130 -19.50 -16.88 -9.49
N GLY A 131 -19.52 -17.01 -8.16
CA GLY A 131 -20.27 -16.11 -7.30
C GLY A 131 -20.23 -16.52 -5.84
N TYR A 132 -20.56 -15.57 -4.96
CA TYR A 132 -20.69 -15.77 -3.52
C TYR A 132 -22.13 -15.50 -3.11
N THR A 133 -22.62 -16.16 -2.05
CA THR A 133 -23.98 -15.96 -1.52
C THR A 133 -24.30 -14.50 -1.21
N TYR A 134 -23.29 -13.72 -0.83
CA TYR A 134 -23.42 -12.30 -0.46
C TYR A 134 -22.82 -11.34 -1.49
N SER A 135 -22.53 -11.80 -2.72
CA SER A 135 -22.14 -10.91 -3.82
C SER A 135 -23.25 -9.87 -4.06
N GLY A 136 -22.89 -8.58 -4.02
CA GLY A 136 -23.87 -7.50 -4.16
C GLY A 136 -24.82 -7.33 -2.97
N HIS A 137 -24.40 -7.71 -1.75
CA HIS A 137 -25.24 -7.58 -0.55
C HIS A 137 -25.78 -6.15 -0.39
N PRO A 138 -27.11 -5.93 -0.40
CA PRO A 138 -27.70 -4.60 -0.56
C PRO A 138 -27.31 -3.62 0.55
N VAL A 139 -27.18 -4.10 1.79
CA VAL A 139 -26.75 -3.25 2.93
C VAL A 139 -25.29 -2.82 2.76
N SER A 140 -24.42 -3.73 2.30
CA SER A 140 -23.00 -3.41 2.10
C SER A 140 -22.83 -2.40 0.97
N CYS A 141 -23.59 -2.57 -0.13
CA CYS A 141 -23.62 -1.61 -1.23
C CYS A 141 -24.15 -0.24 -0.80
N ALA A 142 -25.23 -0.18 0.00
CA ALA A 142 -25.77 1.07 0.51
C ALA A 142 -24.78 1.82 1.43
N VAL A 143 -24.06 1.09 2.29
CA VAL A 143 -23.02 1.67 3.16
C VAL A 143 -21.82 2.15 2.34
N ALA A 144 -21.40 1.41 1.31
CA ALA A 144 -20.34 1.83 0.41
C ALA A 144 -20.72 3.12 -0.34
N LEU A 145 -21.92 3.17 -0.94
CA LEU A 145 -22.43 4.38 -1.59
C LEU A 145 -22.45 5.58 -0.65
N LYS A 146 -22.92 5.38 0.60
CA LYS A 146 -22.92 6.45 1.59
C LYS A 146 -21.51 6.88 1.99
N THR A 147 -20.57 5.95 2.03
CA THR A 147 -19.15 6.25 2.30
C THR A 147 -18.58 7.15 1.20
N LEU A 148 -18.81 6.80 -0.07
CA LEU A 148 -18.36 7.60 -1.21
C LEU A 148 -19.02 8.99 -1.24
N GLU A 149 -20.33 9.08 -0.98
CA GLU A 149 -21.03 10.37 -0.85
C GLU A 149 -20.41 11.24 0.28
N ILE A 150 -20.00 10.63 1.39
CA ILE A 150 -19.33 11.36 2.48
C ILE A 150 -17.95 11.86 2.01
N TYR A 151 -17.18 11.03 1.30
CA TYR A 151 -15.87 11.41 0.78
C TYR A 151 -15.96 12.63 -0.13
N GLU A 152 -16.95 12.65 -1.04
CA GLU A 152 -17.26 13.80 -1.89
C GLU A 152 -17.68 15.02 -1.06
N ARG A 153 -18.64 14.85 -0.13
CA ARG A 153 -19.19 15.94 0.67
C ARG A 153 -18.15 16.67 1.52
N ILE A 154 -17.16 15.96 2.03
CA ILE A 154 -16.09 16.54 2.86
C ILE A 154 -14.81 16.84 2.06
N ASN A 155 -14.85 16.69 0.73
CA ASN A 155 -13.69 16.83 -0.16
C ASN A 155 -12.47 16.03 0.34
N LEU A 156 -12.69 14.78 0.73
CA LEU A 156 -11.71 13.98 1.47
C LEU A 156 -10.35 13.89 0.76
N PHE A 157 -10.32 13.67 -0.55
CA PHE A 157 -9.04 13.54 -1.27
C PHE A 157 -8.27 14.87 -1.32
N SER A 158 -8.96 16.00 -1.42
CA SER A 158 -8.32 17.32 -1.31
C SER A 158 -7.78 17.57 0.09
N HIS A 159 -8.52 17.17 1.13
CA HIS A 159 -8.04 17.21 2.52
C HIS A 159 -6.78 16.37 2.69
N VAL A 160 -6.79 15.12 2.22
CA VAL A 160 -5.61 14.23 2.31
C VAL A 160 -4.41 14.84 1.58
N SER A 161 -4.61 15.36 0.37
CA SER A 161 -3.55 16.05 -0.39
C SER A 161 -2.95 17.23 0.40
N HIS A 162 -3.78 17.99 1.09
CA HIS A 162 -3.36 19.13 1.92
C HIS A 162 -2.50 18.69 3.12
N VAL A 163 -2.95 17.68 3.88
CA VAL A 163 -2.25 17.25 5.11
C VAL A 163 -1.08 16.28 4.85
N ALA A 164 -1.02 15.66 3.68
CA ALA A 164 0.02 14.68 3.33
C ALA A 164 1.43 15.25 3.47
N LYS A 165 1.66 16.52 3.09
CA LYS A 165 2.98 17.15 3.24
C LYS A 165 3.42 17.19 4.71
N SER A 166 2.53 17.63 5.61
CA SER A 166 2.84 17.72 7.04
C SER A 166 3.15 16.33 7.62
N PHE A 167 2.35 15.32 7.26
CA PHE A 167 2.58 13.93 7.64
C PHE A 167 3.95 13.42 7.14
N GLN A 168 4.25 13.55 5.85
CA GLN A 168 5.51 13.06 5.28
C GLN A 168 6.74 13.83 5.78
N ASP A 169 6.61 15.12 6.08
CA ASP A 169 7.70 15.89 6.70
C ASP A 169 8.02 15.39 8.12
N ARG A 170 7.00 14.97 8.89
CA ARG A 170 7.21 14.32 10.19
C ARG A 170 7.83 12.93 10.05
N VAL A 171 7.39 12.12 9.08
CA VAL A 171 8.02 10.81 8.78
C VAL A 171 9.51 10.97 8.51
N LYS A 172 9.88 11.91 7.63
CA LYS A 172 11.29 12.16 7.28
C LYS A 172 12.15 12.55 8.47
N LYS A 173 11.60 13.28 9.45
CA LYS A 173 12.32 13.65 10.67
C LYS A 173 12.68 12.43 11.53
N LEU A 174 11.91 11.35 11.48
CA LEU A 174 12.23 10.13 12.24
C LEU A 174 13.57 9.51 11.84
N SER A 175 14.07 9.81 10.64
CA SER A 175 15.42 9.44 10.22
C SER A 175 16.52 10.12 11.05
N SER A 176 16.23 11.00 12.01
CA SER A 176 17.24 11.50 12.96
C SER A 176 17.51 10.56 14.13
N PHE A 177 16.67 9.56 14.38
CA PHE A 177 16.86 8.61 15.48
C PHE A 177 17.87 7.52 15.10
N ASP A 178 18.73 7.14 16.05
CA ASP A 178 19.83 6.19 15.85
C ASP A 178 19.34 4.79 15.47
N HIS A 179 18.20 4.37 16.03
CA HIS A 179 17.60 3.06 15.78
C HIS A 179 16.55 3.06 14.67
N VAL A 180 16.34 4.19 13.99
CA VAL A 180 15.50 4.24 12.78
C VAL A 180 16.43 4.09 11.57
N GLY A 181 16.40 2.91 10.97
CA GLY A 181 17.19 2.58 9.78
C GLY A 181 16.67 3.26 8.54
N GLU A 182 15.35 3.21 8.36
CA GLU A 182 14.64 3.88 7.28
C GLU A 182 13.27 4.36 7.76
N ALA A 183 12.89 5.57 7.36
CA ALA A 183 11.52 6.07 7.45
C ALA A 183 11.04 6.38 6.04
N ARG A 184 10.04 5.63 5.57
CA ARG A 184 9.51 5.68 4.20
C ARG A 184 8.00 5.90 4.24
N GLY A 185 7.47 6.64 3.25
CA GLY A 185 6.04 6.91 3.18
C GLY A 185 5.63 7.66 1.92
N VAL A 186 4.32 7.68 1.68
CA VAL A 186 3.65 8.50 0.65
C VAL A 186 2.23 8.81 1.14
N GLY A 187 1.68 9.98 0.79
CA GLY A 187 0.34 10.38 1.25
C GLY A 187 0.20 10.29 2.77
N LEU A 188 -0.77 9.49 3.23
CA LEU A 188 -1.01 9.18 4.65
C LEU A 188 -0.68 7.73 4.99
N VAL A 189 0.43 7.20 4.49
CA VAL A 189 0.98 5.91 4.92
C VAL A 189 2.49 6.01 5.12
N ALA A 190 3.01 5.36 6.17
CA ALA A 190 4.43 5.29 6.43
C ALA A 190 4.85 3.99 7.13
N GLY A 191 6.07 3.55 6.83
CA GLY A 191 6.78 2.47 7.50
C GLY A 191 8.07 3.01 8.14
N ILE A 192 8.31 2.64 9.39
CA ILE A 192 9.49 3.03 10.16
C ILE A 192 10.21 1.75 10.54
N GLU A 193 11.33 1.49 9.86
CA GLU A 193 12.14 0.29 10.07
C GLU A 193 13.16 0.52 11.17
N LEU A 194 13.09 -0.35 12.19
CA LEU A 194 13.97 -0.28 13.34
C LEU A 194 15.17 -1.21 13.15
N VAL A 195 16.36 -0.69 13.39
CA VAL A 195 17.63 -1.42 13.26
C VAL A 195 18.49 -1.17 14.49
N LYS A 196 19.31 -2.16 14.83
CA LYS A 196 20.27 -2.07 15.92
C LYS A 196 21.38 -1.09 15.59
N ASN A 197 21.86 -1.11 14.34
CA ASN A 197 22.85 -0.16 13.85
C ASN A 197 22.46 0.34 12.45
N LYS A 198 22.35 1.65 12.33
CA LYS A 198 21.91 2.34 11.11
C LYS A 198 22.94 2.35 9.99
N GLU A 199 24.22 2.42 10.32
CA GLU A 199 25.30 2.43 9.33
C GLU A 199 25.46 1.05 8.68
N THR A 200 25.44 -0.01 9.49
CA THR A 200 25.61 -1.39 9.03
C THR A 200 24.30 -2.04 8.58
N LYS A 201 23.16 -1.42 8.89
CA LYS A 201 21.81 -1.99 8.75
C LYS A 201 21.64 -3.30 9.51
N GLU A 202 22.35 -3.45 10.64
CA GLU A 202 22.24 -4.62 11.51
C GLU A 202 20.85 -4.65 12.16
N ASN A 203 20.10 -5.73 11.94
CA ASN A 203 18.79 -5.91 12.56
C ASN A 203 18.90 -6.24 14.05
N PHE A 204 17.82 -5.98 14.79
CA PHE A 204 17.69 -6.52 16.14
C PHE A 204 17.40 -8.02 16.10
N GLU A 205 17.89 -8.72 17.13
CA GLU A 205 17.62 -10.15 17.32
C GLU A 205 16.98 -10.39 18.70
N PRO A 206 15.91 -11.18 18.79
CA PRO A 206 15.17 -11.79 17.69
C PRO A 206 14.32 -10.77 16.90
N TYR A 207 14.20 -10.96 15.58
CA TYR A 207 13.37 -10.14 14.70
C TYR A 207 11.93 -9.98 15.23
N GLY A 208 11.43 -8.75 15.20
CA GLY A 208 10.09 -8.35 15.63
C GLY A 208 9.97 -8.00 17.11
N ARG A 209 10.99 -8.27 17.93
CA ARG A 209 10.95 -7.93 19.35
C ARG A 209 10.90 -6.42 19.58
N ILE A 210 11.66 -5.65 18.82
CA ILE A 210 11.76 -4.21 19.04
C ILE A 210 10.55 -3.48 18.46
N GLY A 211 10.04 -3.92 17.30
CA GLY A 211 8.77 -3.44 16.77
C GLY A 211 7.61 -3.65 17.75
N MET A 212 7.49 -4.84 18.34
CA MET A 212 6.48 -5.10 19.37
C MET A 212 6.65 -4.23 20.61
N LEU A 213 7.89 -4.08 21.11
CA LEU A 213 8.17 -3.22 22.26
C LEU A 213 7.80 -1.75 21.99
N LEU A 214 8.10 -1.23 20.79
CA LEU A 214 7.73 0.13 20.42
C LEU A 214 6.20 0.27 20.26
N ALA A 215 5.53 -0.69 19.64
CA ALA A 215 4.07 -0.66 19.51
C ALA A 215 3.37 -0.68 20.89
N GLU A 216 3.83 -1.51 21.83
CA GLU A 216 3.32 -1.54 23.21
C GLU A 216 3.60 -0.22 23.95
N THR A 217 4.75 0.40 23.70
CA THR A 217 5.12 1.69 24.31
C THR A 217 4.26 2.82 23.75
N CYS A 218 4.04 2.86 22.43
CA CYS A 218 3.10 3.79 21.79
C CYS A 218 1.70 3.62 22.39
N GLN A 219 1.22 2.38 22.54
CA GLN A 219 -0.11 2.10 23.07
C GLN A 219 -0.26 2.60 24.51
N LYS A 220 0.76 2.41 25.36
CA LYS A 220 0.77 2.97 26.74
C LYS A 220 0.72 4.49 26.74
N ASN A 221 1.32 5.13 25.74
CA ASN A 221 1.33 6.58 25.58
C ASN A 221 0.11 7.13 24.81
N GLY A 222 -0.86 6.27 24.45
CA GLY A 222 -2.12 6.67 23.83
C GLY A 222 -2.17 6.58 22.30
N LEU A 223 -1.15 5.99 21.65
CA LEU A 223 -1.08 5.84 20.19
C LEU A 223 -1.14 4.37 19.77
N ILE A 224 -2.09 4.02 18.90
CA ILE A 224 -2.16 2.69 18.29
C ILE A 224 -1.37 2.71 16.98
N VAL A 225 -0.31 1.90 16.93
CA VAL A 225 0.45 1.60 15.71
C VAL A 225 0.50 0.08 15.49
N ARG A 226 0.87 -0.34 14.28
CA ARG A 226 1.03 -1.76 13.96
C ARG A 226 2.51 -2.09 13.81
N ALA A 227 3.01 -3.05 14.58
CA ALA A 227 4.29 -3.70 14.30
C ALA A 227 4.12 -4.77 13.21
N ILE A 228 5.00 -4.74 12.21
CA ILE A 228 5.16 -5.75 11.15
C ILE A 228 6.61 -6.21 11.23
N GLY A 229 6.88 -7.19 12.09
CA GLY A 229 8.24 -7.42 12.55
C GLY A 229 8.78 -6.17 13.26
N ASP A 230 9.97 -5.73 12.89
CA ASP A 230 10.60 -4.50 13.41
C ASP A 230 10.27 -3.24 12.60
N VAL A 231 9.25 -3.30 11.73
CA VAL A 231 8.70 -2.13 11.04
C VAL A 231 7.44 -1.65 11.75
N ILE A 232 7.38 -0.38 12.13
CA ILE A 232 6.14 0.27 12.57
C ILE A 232 5.41 0.84 11.37
N ALA A 233 4.20 0.35 11.10
CA ALA A 233 3.32 0.86 10.07
C ALA A 233 2.32 1.88 10.66
N ILE A 234 2.18 3.02 9.98
CA ILE A 234 1.33 4.14 10.36
C ILE A 234 0.40 4.48 9.19
N CYS A 235 -0.91 4.40 9.43
CA CYS A 235 -1.94 4.69 8.44
C CYS A 235 -3.19 5.31 9.12
N PRO A 236 -3.13 6.58 9.55
CA PRO A 236 -4.22 7.20 10.31
C PRO A 236 -5.52 7.26 9.48
N PRO A 237 -6.68 7.49 10.13
CA PRO A 237 -7.91 7.82 9.39
C PRO A 237 -7.67 8.98 8.43
N LEU A 238 -8.28 8.93 7.24
CA LEU A 238 -8.07 9.95 6.20
C LEU A 238 -8.58 11.35 6.60
N VAL A 239 -9.42 11.42 7.62
CA VAL A 239 -9.95 12.67 8.20
C VAL A 239 -9.01 13.31 9.23
N ILE A 240 -7.82 12.74 9.48
CA ILE A 240 -6.85 13.27 10.44
C ILE A 240 -6.50 14.73 10.13
N THR A 241 -6.46 15.57 11.16
CA THR A 241 -6.09 16.99 11.05
C THR A 241 -4.58 17.19 11.21
N GLU A 242 -4.06 18.35 10.81
CA GLU A 242 -2.65 18.68 10.99
C GLU A 242 -2.22 18.64 12.47
N ASP A 243 -3.04 19.17 13.39
CA ASP A 243 -2.76 19.09 14.84
C ASP A 243 -2.68 17.64 15.34
N GLN A 244 -3.58 16.76 14.86
CA GLN A 244 -3.56 15.33 15.22
C GLN A 244 -2.38 14.58 14.58
N ILE A 245 -1.93 15.01 13.40
CA ILE A 245 -0.67 14.53 12.83
C ILE A 245 0.47 14.90 13.77
N HIS A 246 0.49 16.13 14.28
CA HIS A 246 1.52 16.54 15.22
C HIS A 246 1.48 15.71 16.51
N GLU A 247 0.31 15.56 17.12
CA GLU A 247 0.11 14.72 18.31
C GLU A 247 0.57 13.28 18.09
N LEU A 248 0.20 12.66 16.96
CA LEU A 248 0.61 11.30 16.59
C LEU A 248 2.13 11.16 16.62
N PHE A 249 2.84 12.08 15.94
CA PHE A 249 4.30 11.99 15.85
C PHE A 249 5.00 12.42 17.13
N ASP A 250 4.43 13.34 17.92
CA ASP A 250 4.97 13.71 19.23
C ASP A 250 4.96 12.49 20.19
N ILE A 251 3.85 11.73 20.19
CA ILE A 251 3.76 10.48 20.96
C ILE A 251 4.75 9.44 20.44
N LEU A 252 4.82 9.25 19.12
CA LEU A 252 5.72 8.27 18.49
C LEU A 252 7.19 8.58 18.78
N GLU A 253 7.62 9.83 18.60
CA GLU A 253 8.98 10.29 18.87
C GLU A 253 9.34 10.05 20.34
N SER A 254 8.46 10.44 21.27
CA SER A 254 8.66 10.16 22.70
C SER A 254 8.75 8.66 23.00
N SER A 255 7.95 7.82 22.34
CA SER A 255 8.02 6.37 22.50
C SER A 255 9.30 5.76 21.93
N ILE A 256 9.81 6.28 20.80
CA ILE A 256 11.11 5.87 20.25
C ILE A 256 12.23 6.21 21.22
N GLU A 257 12.25 7.41 21.81
CA GLU A 257 13.24 7.80 22.81
C GLU A 257 13.20 6.93 24.07
N GLU A 258 12.00 6.58 24.53
CA GLU A 258 11.83 5.72 25.69
C GLU A 258 12.36 4.31 25.42
N VAL A 259 12.04 3.74 24.25
CA VAL A 259 12.54 2.43 23.86
C VAL A 259 14.05 2.44 23.68
N SER A 260 14.60 3.49 23.06
CA SER A 260 16.05 3.65 22.84
C SER A 260 16.85 3.65 24.15
N LYS A 261 16.27 4.08 25.28
CA LYS A 261 16.93 4.01 26.60
C LYS A 261 16.99 2.60 27.19
N LYS A 262 16.25 1.64 26.63
CA LYS A 262 16.12 0.25 27.14
C LYS A 262 16.95 -0.77 26.35
N ILE A 263 17.56 -0.35 25.23
CA ILE A 263 18.33 -1.17 24.29
C ILE A 263 19.76 -0.66 24.20
#